data_AF-A0A395XUH7-F1
#
_entry.id   AF-A0A395XUH7-F1
#
_cell.length_a   1.000
_cell.length_b   1.000
_cell.length_c   1.000
_cell.angle_alpha   90.00
_cell.angle_beta   90.00
_cell.angle_gamma   90.00
#
_symmetry.space_group_name_H-M   'P 1'
#
loop_
_entity.id
_entity.type
_entity.pdbx_description
1 polymer ?
#
loop_
_entity_poly.entity_id
_entity_poly.type
_entity_poly.pdbx_seq_one_letter_code
_entity_poly.pdbx_strand_id
1 'polypeptide(L)'
;MVRLNGKGGVEYAVRRDMDGAWLYDADLDGTDGVWEPDAQNATWCASKEDALHVADLNGLTGVEYTLAGGYSLWERDWVNEEEIGEDWEPAEPRPVA
;
A
#
# COMPACT_ATOMS: atom_id res chain seq x y z
N MET A 1 20.49 9.94 -8.91
CA MET A 1 20.73 8.78 -8.03
C MET A 1 19.69 8.86 -6.93
N VAL A 2 18.53 8.22 -7.10
CA VAL A 2 17.44 8.26 -6.12
C VAL A 2 17.82 7.30 -5.00
N ARG A 3 17.88 7.81 -3.77
CA ARG A 3 18.28 7.05 -2.59
C ARG A 3 17.06 6.32 -2.02
N LEU A 4 17.18 5.01 -1.84
CA LEU A 4 16.25 4.19 -1.09
C LEU A 4 16.64 4.25 0.40
N ASN A 5 15.72 4.80 1.18
CA ASN A 5 15.49 4.77 2.62
C ASN A 5 16.55 5.31 3.62
N GLY A 6 16.10 6.39 4.27
CA GLY A 6 16.46 6.88 5.60
C GLY A 6 15.35 7.73 6.23
N LYS A 7 14.52 8.42 5.42
CA LYS A 7 13.19 9.05 5.71
C LYS A 7 12.66 9.66 4.39
N GLY A 8 12.32 8.87 3.36
CA GLY A 8 12.04 9.44 2.03
C GLY A 8 12.15 8.45 0.88
N GLY A 9 11.30 7.43 0.88
CA GLY A 9 11.26 6.42 -0.16
C GLY A 9 9.86 5.82 -0.28
N VAL A 10 9.50 5.46 -1.50
CA VAL A 10 8.16 5.00 -1.91
C VAL A 10 7.57 3.96 -0.94
N GLU A 11 6.27 4.08 -0.63
CA GLU A 11 5.46 3.08 0.08
C GLU A 11 4.58 2.31 -0.88
N TYR A 12 4.14 1.12 -0.45
CA TYR A 12 3.34 0.20 -1.26
C TYR A 12 2.08 -0.26 -0.54
N ALA A 13 0.98 -0.43 -1.27
CA ALA A 13 -0.28 -0.94 -0.75
C ALA A 13 -1.00 -1.83 -1.78
N VAL A 14 -1.96 -2.62 -1.30
CA VAL A 14 -2.82 -3.46 -2.14
C VAL A 14 -4.12 -2.73 -2.47
N ARG A 15 -4.50 -2.76 -3.74
CA ARG A 15 -5.76 -2.22 -4.24
C ARG A 15 -6.57 -3.30 -4.93
N ARG A 16 -7.89 -3.32 -4.69
CA ARG A 16 -8.84 -4.17 -5.40
C ARG A 16 -9.23 -3.53 -6.72
N ASP A 17 -9.05 -4.26 -7.81
CA ASP A 17 -9.25 -3.72 -9.16
C ASP A 17 -10.73 -3.46 -9.50
N MET A 18 -11.65 -4.22 -8.89
CA MET A 18 -13.08 -4.18 -9.22
C MET A 18 -13.74 -2.83 -8.90
N ASP A 19 -13.41 -2.25 -7.75
CA ASP A 19 -14.02 -1.03 -7.22
C ASP A 19 -12.99 0.02 -6.79
N GLY A 20 -11.70 -0.29 -6.92
CA GLY A 20 -10.61 0.62 -6.60
C GLY A 20 -10.39 0.83 -5.10
N ALA A 21 -11.00 -0.01 -4.24
CA ALA A 21 -10.83 0.07 -2.80
C ALA A 21 -9.45 -0.42 -2.34
N TRP A 22 -9.00 0.09 -1.20
CA TRP A 22 -7.68 -0.12 -0.64
C TRP A 22 -7.73 -1.04 0.56
N LEU A 23 -6.76 -1.95 0.67
CA LEU A 23 -6.69 -2.83 1.84
C LEU A 23 -6.22 -2.03 3.06
N TYR A 24 -6.99 -2.11 4.14
CA TYR A 24 -6.58 -1.68 5.48
C TYR A 24 -6.60 -2.89 6.42
N ASP A 25 -5.47 -3.11 7.07
CA ASP A 25 -5.21 -4.09 8.11
C ASP A 25 -4.25 -3.43 9.09
N ALA A 26 -4.79 -2.98 10.22
CA ALA A 26 -4.06 -2.20 11.21
C ALA A 26 -3.05 -3.05 12.00
N ASP A 27 -3.43 -4.30 12.27
CA ASP A 27 -2.68 -5.22 13.12
C ASP A 27 -1.67 -6.05 12.31
N LEU A 28 -1.77 -6.01 10.97
CA LEU A 28 -0.90 -6.73 10.04
C LEU A 28 -0.92 -8.23 10.32
N ASP A 29 -2.11 -8.77 10.62
CA ASP A 29 -2.30 -10.18 10.99
C ASP A 29 -3.35 -10.90 10.13
N GLY A 30 -4.03 -10.18 9.23
CA GLY A 30 -5.03 -10.70 8.31
C GLY A 30 -6.38 -11.04 8.93
N THR A 31 -6.63 -10.71 10.21
CA THR A 31 -7.85 -11.12 10.91
C THR A 31 -9.01 -10.15 10.77
N ASP A 32 -8.73 -8.84 10.72
CA ASP A 32 -9.73 -7.76 10.68
C ASP A 32 -9.53 -6.81 9.48
N GLY A 33 -9.03 -7.35 8.35
CA GLY A 33 -8.84 -6.60 7.12
C GLY A 33 -10.14 -6.02 6.54
N VAL A 34 -10.13 -4.74 6.17
CA VAL A 34 -11.26 -4.03 5.53
C VAL A 34 -10.83 -3.34 4.24
N TRP A 35 -11.83 -2.94 3.44
CA TRP A 35 -11.63 -2.25 2.18
C TRP A 35 -12.07 -0.81 2.29
N GLU A 36 -11.11 0.11 2.18
CA GLU A 36 -11.30 1.55 2.33
C GLU A 36 -11.43 2.23 0.98
N PRO A 37 -12.35 3.20 0.81
CA PRO A 37 -12.47 3.95 -0.44
C PRO A 37 -11.33 4.96 -0.61
N ASP A 38 -10.74 5.44 0.49
CA ASP A 38 -9.65 6.42 0.49
C ASP A 38 -8.29 5.72 0.59
N ALA A 39 -7.38 6.07 -0.32
CA ALA A 39 -6.01 5.57 -0.32
C ALA A 39 -5.25 5.93 0.96
N GLN A 40 -5.59 7.03 1.63
CA GLN A 40 -4.93 7.47 2.86
C GLN A 40 -5.16 6.51 4.03
N ASN A 41 -6.26 5.76 4.01
CA ASN A 41 -6.59 4.79 5.04
C ASN A 41 -5.97 3.41 4.76
N ALA A 42 -5.28 3.22 3.64
CA ALA A 42 -4.70 1.91 3.31
C ALA A 42 -3.55 1.53 4.25
N THR A 43 -3.27 0.24 4.36
CA THR A 43 -2.03 -0.25 4.95
C THR A 43 -0.88 -0.04 3.98
N TRP A 44 -0.13 1.03 4.20
CA TRP A 44 1.07 1.37 3.44
C TRP A 44 2.31 0.73 4.07
N CYS A 45 3.05 -0.02 3.25
CA CYS A 45 4.23 -0.74 3.65
C CYS A 45 5.49 -0.11 3.03
N ALA A 46 6.63 -0.21 3.73
CA ALA A 46 7.89 0.38 3.28
C ALA A 46 8.54 -0.38 2.09
N SER A 47 8.04 -1.56 1.75
CA SER A 47 8.54 -2.38 0.64
C SER A 47 7.42 -3.14 -0.07
N LYS A 48 7.69 -3.60 -1.30
CA LYS A 48 6.75 -4.44 -2.07
C LYS A 48 6.58 -5.80 -1.39
N GLU A 49 7.66 -6.34 -0.85
CA GLU A 49 7.68 -7.61 -0.14
C GLU A 49 6.77 -7.58 1.11
N ASP A 50 6.80 -6.49 1.88
CA ASP A 50 5.93 -6.31 3.04
C ASP A 50 4.47 -6.17 2.61
N ALA A 51 4.18 -5.39 1.56
CA ALA A 51 2.81 -5.27 1.03
C ALA A 51 2.27 -6.62 0.51
N LEU A 52 3.11 -7.44 -0.14
CA LEU A 52 2.76 -8.81 -0.53
C LEU A 52 2.55 -9.71 0.68
N HIS A 53 3.31 -9.53 1.75
CA HIS A 53 3.10 -10.26 2.99
C HIS A 53 1.77 -9.94 3.65
N VAL A 54 1.40 -8.67 3.73
CA VAL A 54 0.06 -8.25 4.21
C VAL A 54 -1.03 -8.84 3.32
N ALA A 55 -0.83 -8.86 2.00
CA ALA A 55 -1.76 -9.50 1.07
C ALA A 55 -1.94 -10.99 1.36
N ASP A 56 -0.84 -11.71 1.65
CA ASP A 56 -0.84 -13.14 1.96
C ASP A 56 -1.60 -13.44 3.25
N LEU A 57 -1.34 -12.66 4.30
CA LEU A 57 -2.05 -12.75 5.58
C LEU A 57 -3.57 -12.58 5.40
N ASN A 58 -3.97 -11.69 4.49
CA ASN A 58 -5.37 -11.43 4.15
C ASN A 58 -5.95 -12.39 3.09
N GLY A 59 -5.20 -13.43 2.69
CA GLY A 59 -5.67 -14.44 1.73
C GLY A 59 -5.86 -13.90 0.31
N LEU A 60 -5.12 -12.86 -0.07
CA LEU A 60 -5.21 -12.18 -1.37
C LEU A 60 -4.13 -12.65 -2.35
N THR A 61 -3.32 -13.63 -1.96
CA THR A 61 -2.28 -14.25 -2.78
C THR A 61 -2.78 -15.56 -3.39
N GLY A 62 -2.21 -15.91 -4.54
CA GLY A 62 -2.43 -17.15 -5.25
C GLY A 62 -1.18 -18.02 -5.27
N VAL A 63 -0.94 -18.68 -6.40
CA VAL A 63 0.20 -19.57 -6.58
C VAL A 63 1.51 -18.76 -6.57
N GLU A 64 2.57 -19.35 -6.03
CA GLU A 64 3.92 -18.74 -6.00
C GLU A 64 3.99 -17.39 -5.27
N TYR A 65 3.10 -17.14 -4.30
CA TYR A 65 3.10 -15.90 -3.50
C TYR A 65 2.87 -14.63 -4.34
N THR A 66 2.13 -14.77 -5.45
CA THR A 66 1.71 -13.66 -6.31
C THR A 66 0.31 -13.18 -5.92
N LEU A 67 -0.02 -11.91 -6.16
CA LEU A 67 -1.39 -11.43 -5.94
C LEU A 67 -2.38 -12.24 -6.80
N ALA A 68 -3.49 -12.64 -6.18
CA ALA A 68 -4.60 -13.25 -6.90
C ALA A 68 -5.21 -12.24 -7.89
N GLY A 69 -5.82 -12.76 -8.96
CA GLY A 69 -6.46 -11.90 -9.96
C GLY A 69 -7.55 -11.01 -9.34
N GLY A 70 -7.54 -9.72 -9.70
CA GLY A 70 -8.43 -8.70 -9.13
C GLY A 70 -7.80 -7.84 -8.03
N TYR A 71 -6.51 -8.04 -7.74
CA TYR A 71 -5.71 -7.20 -6.86
C TYR A 71 -4.42 -6.74 -7.54
N SER A 72 -4.03 -5.51 -7.25
CA SER A 72 -2.80 -4.90 -7.78
C SER A 72 -2.01 -4.23 -6.66
N LEU A 73 -0.68 -4.19 -6.81
CA LEU A 73 0.18 -3.35 -5.99
C LEU A 73 0.18 -1.91 -6.54
N TRP A 74 0.12 -0.97 -5.61
CA TRP A 74 0.20 0.46 -5.88
C TRP A 74 1.27 1.07 -4.99
N GLU A 75 1.83 2.18 -5.44
CA GLU A 75 2.91 2.86 -4.77
C GLU A 75 2.63 4.36 -4.61
N ARG A 76 3.13 4.97 -3.54
CA ARG A 76 3.08 6.42 -3.32
C ARG A 76 4.40 6.91 -2.78
N ASP A 77 4.69 8.19 -2.96
CA ASP A 77 5.90 8.77 -2.38
C ASP A 77 5.69 8.95 -0.86
N TRP A 78 6.60 8.42 -0.05
CA TRP A 78 6.59 8.66 1.39
C TRP A 78 6.90 10.12 1.68
N VAL A 79 6.16 10.71 2.60
CA VAL A 79 6.36 12.08 3.05
C VAL A 79 6.54 12.07 4.57
N ASN A 80 7.53 12.83 5.05
CA ASN A 80 7.72 13.03 6.47
C ASN A 80 6.58 13.92 6.99
N GLU A 81 5.78 13.42 7.93
CA GLU A 81 4.66 14.19 8.50
C GLU A 81 5.10 15.51 9.13
N GLU A 82 6.33 15.57 9.66
CA GLU A 82 6.91 16.81 10.20
C GLU A 82 7.25 17.86 9.12
N GLU A 83 7.28 17.46 7.84
CA GLU A 83 7.57 18.32 6.69
C GLU A 83 6.31 18.72 5.91
N ILE A 84 5.14 18.22 6.32
CA ILE A 84 3.83 18.57 5.74
C ILE A 84 3.43 19.97 6.20
N GLY A 85 3.36 20.91 5.25
CA GLY A 85 2.84 22.26 5.47
C GLY A 85 1.31 22.35 5.28
N GLU A 86 0.71 23.47 5.68
CA GLU A 86 -0.75 23.68 5.60
C GLU A 86 -1.33 23.59 4.18
N ASP A 87 -0.52 23.88 3.16
CA ASP A 87 -0.91 23.84 1.74
C ASP A 87 -0.45 22.55 1.02
N TRP A 88 0.03 21.55 1.76
CA TRP A 88 0.48 20.29 1.17
C TRP A 88 -0.70 19.38 0.86
N GLU A 89 -0.71 18.83 -0.35
CA GLU A 89 -1.71 17.86 -0.81
C GLU A 89 -0.99 16.55 -1.15
N PRO A 90 -1.53 15.38 -0.72
CA PRO A 90 -0.95 14.10 -1.05
C PRO A 90 -1.02 13.85 -2.56
N ALA A 91 0.10 13.42 -3.14
CA ALA A 91 0.11 12.96 -4.52
C ALA A 91 -0.72 11.68 -4.65
N GLU A 92 -1.45 11.54 -5.77
CA GLU A 92 -2.18 10.31 -6.04
C GLU A 92 -1.23 9.11 -6.15
N PRO A 93 -1.57 7.96 -5.52
CA PRO A 93 -0.84 6.73 -5.73
C PRO A 93 -0.83 6.29 -7.19
N ARG A 94 0.18 5.52 -7.57
CA ARG A 94 0.39 5.00 -8.94
C ARG A 94 0.53 3.47 -8.95
N PRO A 95 0.07 2.77 -10.00
CA PRO A 95 0.20 1.33 -10.07
C PRO A 95 1.67 0.93 -10.18
N VAL A 96 2.04 -0.18 -9.52
CA VAL A 96 3.37 -0.77 -9.65
C VAL A 96 3.45 -1.54 -10.97
N ALA A 97 4.48 -1.25 -11.77
CA ALA A 97 4.78 -1.97 -13.01
C ALA A 97 5.40 -3.36 -12.78
#